data_AF-A0A848C2P9-F1
#
_entry.id   AF-A0A848C2P9-F1
#
_cell.length_a   1.000
_cell.length_b   1.000
_cell.length_c   1.000
_cell.angle_alpha   90.00
_cell.angle_beta   90.00
_cell.angle_gamma   90.00
#
_symmetry.space_group_name_H-M   'P 1'
#
loop_
_entity.id
_entity.type
_entity.pdbx_description
1 polymer ?
#
loop_
_entity_poly.entity_id
_entity_poly.type
_entity_poly.pdbx_seq_one_letter_code
_entity_poly.pdbx_strand_id
1 'polypeptide(L)'
;MNNPISDLYVKFMETIEPYIKKYPYLFGIVMGGIFFFGAIFKWSWICDPTGSKRFMRTVYEIFGEGGFRFFTGLFGAIIMLACLFSWIKK
;
A
#
# COMPACT_ATOMS: atom_id res chain seq x y z
N MET A 1 -21.13 -23.81 12.50
CA MET A 1 -19.91 -23.56 13.28
C MET A 1 -19.33 -22.25 12.80
N ASN A 2 -19.42 -21.17 13.59
CA ASN A 2 -18.69 -19.95 13.28
C ASN A 2 -17.20 -20.24 13.41
N ASN A 3 -16.43 -19.86 12.40
CA ASN A 3 -14.99 -20.04 12.43
C ASN A 3 -14.44 -19.05 13.48
N PRO A 4 -13.76 -19.50 14.55
CA PRO A 4 -13.22 -18.61 15.58
C PRO A 4 -12.26 -17.54 15.01
N ILE A 5 -11.66 -17.81 13.85
CA ILE A 5 -10.84 -16.85 13.10
C ILE A 5 -11.71 -15.72 12.53
N SER A 6 -12.90 -16.01 11.99
CA SER A 6 -13.77 -14.97 11.43
C SER A 6 -14.28 -14.00 12.50
N ASP A 7 -14.61 -14.50 13.70
CA ASP A 7 -15.01 -13.65 14.83
C ASP A 7 -13.89 -12.69 15.26
N LEU A 8 -12.63 -13.15 15.24
CA LEU A 8 -11.47 -12.31 15.52
C LEU A 8 -11.32 -11.19 14.49
N TYR A 9 -11.48 -11.51 13.19
CA TYR A 9 -11.44 -10.53 12.11
C TYR A 9 -12.56 -9.50 12.22
N VAL A 10 -13.78 -9.93 12.52
CA VAL A 10 -14.94 -9.04 12.67
C VAL A 10 -14.70 -8.07 13.82
N LYS A 11 -14.26 -8.56 14.98
CA LYS A 11 -13.98 -7.72 16.16
C LYS A 11 -12.84 -6.72 15.92
N PHE A 12 -11.81 -7.14 15.18
CA PHE A 12 -10.73 -6.26 14.76
C PHE A 12 -11.23 -5.17 13.80
N MET A 13 -12.02 -5.55 12.79
CA MET A 13 -12.60 -4.60 11.83
C MET A 13 -13.52 -3.60 12.50
N GLU A 14 -14.37 -4.03 13.42
CA GLU A 14 -15.27 -3.15 14.19
C GLU A 14 -14.51 -2.13 15.03
N THR A 15 -13.31 -2.50 15.51
CA THR A 15 -12.42 -1.59 16.24
C THR A 15 -11.74 -0.60 15.30
N ILE A 16 -11.28 -1.04 14.12
CA ILE A 16 -10.47 -0.25 13.18
C ILE A 16 -11.32 0.66 12.29
N GLU A 17 -12.49 0.20 11.87
CA GLU A 17 -13.43 0.90 10.98
C GLU A 17 -13.71 2.35 11.40
N PRO A 18 -14.04 2.67 12.68
CA PRO A 18 -14.31 4.05 13.08
C PRO A 18 -13.08 4.95 12.93
N TYR A 19 -11.86 4.43 13.13
CA TYR A 19 -10.63 5.21 12.93
C TYR A 19 -10.35 5.46 11.45
N ILE A 20 -10.55 4.45 10.59
CA ILE A 20 -10.40 4.60 9.13
C ILE A 20 -11.41 5.61 8.59
N LYS A 21 -12.68 5.54 9.02
CA LYS A 21 -13.74 6.49 8.61
C LYS A 21 -13.47 7.90 9.12
N LYS A 22 -12.89 8.05 10.31
CA LYS A 22 -12.56 9.36 10.89
C LYS A 22 -11.38 10.03 10.19
N TYR A 23 -10.38 9.26 9.75
CA TYR A 23 -9.15 9.77 9.16
C TYR A 23 -8.79 9.06 7.83
N PRO A 24 -9.65 9.11 6.81
CA PRO A 24 -9.44 8.38 5.56
C PRO A 24 -8.20 8.85 4.79
N TYR A 25 -7.93 10.16 4.82
CA TYR A 25 -6.74 10.74 4.18
C TYR A 25 -5.45 10.36 4.89
N LEU A 26 -5.48 10.30 6.22
CA LEU A 26 -4.33 9.92 7.06
C LEU A 26 -3.98 8.45 6.82
N PHE A 27 -4.99 7.58 6.74
CA PHE A 27 -4.81 6.19 6.33
C PHE A 27 -4.20 6.07 4.93
N GLY A 28 -4.70 6.85 3.96
CA GLY A 28 -4.14 6.90 2.61
C GLY A 28 -2.69 7.38 2.57
N ILE A 29 -2.33 8.39 3.37
CA ILE A 29 -0.95 8.89 3.51
C ILE A 29 -0.04 7.80 4.09
N VAL A 30 -0.47 7.12 5.16
CA VAL A 30 0.32 6.03 5.77
C VAL A 30 0.52 4.89 4.78
N MET A 31 -0.53 4.48 4.08
CA MET A 31 -0.46 3.43 3.05
C MET A 31 0.48 3.83 1.91
N GLY A 32 0.34 5.03 1.35
CA GLY A 32 1.25 5.54 0.31
C GLY A 32 2.69 5.65 0.82
N GLY A 33 2.88 6.04 2.08
CA GLY A 33 4.16 6.08 2.79
C GLY A 33 4.83 4.72 2.83
N ILE A 34 4.10 3.67 3.22
CA ILE A 34 4.61 2.30 3.24
C ILE A 34 5.11 1.86 1.86
N PHE A 35 4.40 2.20 0.78
CA PHE A 35 4.85 1.89 -0.58
C PHE A 35 6.10 2.69 -0.98
N PHE A 36 6.16 3.97 -0.62
CA PHE A 36 7.30 4.84 -0.90
C PHE A 36 8.56 4.42 -0.14
N PHE A 37 8.45 4.22 1.17
CA PHE A 37 9.53 3.73 2.02
C PHE A 37 9.92 2.30 1.67
N GLY A 38 8.96 1.43 1.35
CA GLY A 38 9.22 0.06 0.89
C GLY A 38 10.09 0.03 -0.36
N ALA A 39 9.87 0.96 -1.30
CA ALA A 39 10.68 1.11 -2.50
C ALA A 39 12.11 1.63 -2.20
N ILE A 40 12.25 2.59 -1.27
CA ILE A 40 13.56 3.16 -0.88
C ILE A 40 14.40 2.15 -0.09
N PHE A 41 13.82 1.52 0.93
CA PHE A 41 14.50 0.60 1.83
C PHE A 41 14.65 -0.82 1.27
N LYS A 42 14.30 -1.05 0.00
CA LYS A 42 14.36 -2.35 -0.67
C LYS A 42 13.70 -3.45 0.16
N TRP A 43 12.51 -3.16 0.70
CA TRP A 43 11.79 -4.16 1.47
C TRP A 43 11.41 -5.34 0.58
N SER A 44 12.00 -6.50 0.86
CA SER A 44 11.85 -7.72 0.07
C SER A 44 10.37 -8.05 -0.12
N TRP A 45 9.53 -8.06 0.90
CA TRP A 45 8.10 -8.38 0.76
C TRP A 45 7.24 -7.50 -0.17
N ILE A 46 7.67 -6.26 -0.47
CA ILE A 46 6.95 -5.30 -1.32
C ILE A 46 7.56 -5.32 -2.73
N CYS A 47 8.88 -5.48 -2.79
CA CYS A 47 9.64 -5.42 -4.02
C CYS A 47 9.98 -6.80 -4.60
N ASP A 48 9.55 -7.92 -3.99
CA ASP A 48 9.84 -9.26 -4.49
C ASP A 48 8.99 -9.57 -5.74
N PRO A 49 9.61 -9.69 -6.93
CA PRO A 49 8.90 -10.01 -8.15
C PRO A 49 8.45 -11.48 -8.21
N THR A 50 9.01 -12.36 -7.36
CA THR A 50 8.92 -13.83 -7.45
C THR A 50 7.49 -14.36 -7.29
N GLY A 51 6.59 -13.59 -6.65
CA GLY A 51 5.18 -13.97 -6.46
C GLY A 51 4.15 -13.24 -7.35
N SER A 52 4.59 -12.36 -8.27
CA SER A 52 3.70 -11.36 -8.86
C SER A 52 3.09 -11.73 -10.23
N LYS A 53 1.84 -11.31 -10.47
CA LYS A 53 1.10 -11.53 -11.73
C LYS A 53 1.79 -10.84 -12.91
N ARG A 54 1.60 -11.42 -14.11
CA ARG A 54 2.16 -11.09 -15.45
C ARG A 54 2.64 -9.64 -15.66
N PHE A 55 1.90 -8.63 -15.23
CA PHE A 55 2.25 -7.20 -15.36
C PHE A 55 3.53 -6.80 -14.61
N MET A 56 3.68 -7.18 -13.33
CA MET A 56 4.86 -6.84 -12.53
C MET A 56 6.12 -7.51 -13.07
N ARG A 57 6.01 -8.76 -13.55
CA ARG A 57 7.09 -9.47 -14.24
C ARG A 57 7.48 -8.79 -15.55
N THR A 58 6.53 -8.31 -16.34
CA THR A 58 6.83 -7.54 -17.58
C THR A 58 7.52 -6.22 -17.28
N VAL A 59 7.10 -5.49 -16.24
CA VAL A 59 7.80 -4.26 -15.80
C VAL A 59 9.22 -4.60 -15.33
N TYR A 60 9.39 -5.69 -14.59
CA TYR A 60 10.69 -6.17 -14.14
C TYR A 60 11.61 -6.58 -15.31
N GLU A 61 11.10 -7.24 -16.34
CA GLU A 61 11.87 -7.65 -17.52
C GLU A 61 12.29 -6.45 -18.39
N ILE A 62 11.45 -5.42 -18.50
CA ILE A 62 11.72 -4.23 -19.33
C ILE A 62 12.65 -3.23 -18.63
N PHE A 63 12.44 -3.00 -17.33
CA PHE A 63 13.12 -1.96 -16.56
C PHE A 63 14.14 -2.47 -15.54
N GLY A 64 14.22 -3.79 -15.36
CA GLY A 64 15.04 -4.42 -14.33
C GLY A 64 14.52 -4.16 -12.91
N GLU A 65 15.28 -4.65 -11.95
CA GLU A 65 15.01 -4.49 -10.51
C GLU A 65 14.99 -3.01 -10.08
N GLY A 66 15.77 -2.16 -10.76
CA GLY A 66 15.87 -0.72 -10.48
C GLY A 66 14.61 0.06 -10.85
N GLY A 67 14.09 -0.12 -12.07
CA GLY A 67 12.90 0.63 -12.49
C GLY A 67 11.61 0.12 -11.86
N PHE A 68 11.52 -1.17 -11.54
CA PHE A 68 10.40 -1.68 -10.74
C PHE A 68 10.24 -0.92 -9.42
N ARG A 69 11.35 -0.71 -8.70
CA ARG A 69 11.41 0.07 -7.46
C ARG A 69 11.00 1.52 -7.68
N PHE A 70 11.48 2.12 -8.75
CA PHE A 70 11.13 3.51 -9.09
C PHE A 70 9.62 3.67 -9.29
N PHE A 71 8.97 2.75 -10.02
CA PHE A 71 7.53 2.80 -10.22
C PHE A 71 6.75 2.59 -8.92
N THR A 72 7.12 1.60 -8.10
CA THR A 72 6.46 1.36 -6.80
C THR A 72 6.56 2.58 -5.89
N GLY A 73 7.74 3.21 -5.82
CA GLY A 73 7.94 4.45 -5.08
C GLY A 73 7.13 5.61 -5.66
N LEU A 74 7.15 5.78 -6.98
CA LEU A 74 6.41 6.83 -7.68
C LEU A 74 4.90 6.73 -7.45
N PHE A 75 4.32 5.53 -7.57
CA PHE A 75 2.91 5.30 -7.25
C PHE A 75 2.60 5.59 -5.77
N GLY A 76 3.46 5.16 -4.84
CA GLY A 76 3.31 5.49 -3.42
C GLY A 76 3.33 6.99 -3.13
N ALA A 77 4.23 7.73 -3.79
CA ALA A 77 4.32 9.18 -3.68
C ALA A 77 3.11 9.89 -4.29
N ILE A 78 2.63 9.45 -5.45
CA ILE A 78 1.42 9.99 -6.09
C ILE A 78 0.21 9.81 -5.18
N ILE A 79 0.03 8.63 -4.57
CA ILE A 79 -1.06 8.36 -3.62
C ILE A 79 -0.96 9.28 -2.40
N MET A 80 0.23 9.43 -1.81
CA MET A 80 0.44 10.36 -0.70
C MET A 80 0.08 11.80 -1.07
N LEU A 81 0.55 12.30 -2.22
CA LEU A 81 0.28 13.66 -2.69
C LEU A 81 -1.20 13.87 -2.98
N ALA A 82 -1.87 12.89 -3.61
CA ALA A 82 -3.31 12.95 -3.86
C ALA A 82 -4.11 13.00 -2.55
N CYS A 83 -3.77 12.16 -1.56
CA CYS A 83 -4.42 12.17 -0.25
C CYS A 83 -4.16 13.47 0.52
N LEU A 84 -2.94 14.01 0.48
CA LEU A 84 -2.61 15.32 1.06
C LEU A 84 -3.38 16.44 0.39
N PHE A 85 -3.47 16.45 -0.94
CA PHE A 85 -4.20 17.47 -1.67
C PHE A 85 -5.70 17.42 -1.40
N SER A 86 -6.29 16.22 -1.33
CA SER A 86 -7.68 16.04 -0.91
C SER A 86 -7.94 16.41 0.54
N TRP A 87 -6.94 16.27 1.42
CA TRP A 87 -7.03 16.78 2.79
C TRP A 87 -7.02 18.30 2.81
N ILE A 88 -6.05 18.95 2.17
CA ILE A 88 -5.91 20.42 2.18
C ILE A 88 -7.13 21.11 1.54
N LYS A 89 -7.78 20.47 0.58
CA LYS A 89 -9.01 20.98 -0.05
C LYS A 89 -10.29 20.80 0.76
N LYS A 90 -10.25 20.04 1.86
CA LYS A 90 -11.39 19.80 2.74
C LYS A 90 -11.39 20.81 3.89
#